data_AF-A0A6I7YPE3-F1
#
_entry.id   AF-A0A6I7YPE3-F1
#
_cell.length_a   1.000
_cell.length_b   1.000
_cell.length_c   1.000
_cell.angle_alpha   90.00
_cell.angle_beta   90.00
_cell.angle_gamma   90.00
#
_symmetry.space_group_name_H-M   'P 1'
#
loop_
_entity.id
_entity.type
_entity.pdbx_description
1 polymer ?
#
loop_
_entity_poly.entity_id
_entity_poly.type
_entity_poly.pdbx_seq_one_letter_code
_entity_poly.pdbx_strand_id
1 'polypeptide(L)' 'MSSTLRWFKSSYSNDSGGQCLEVAHEQHPPRVDAVHIRDSKNPAGPTLTVSPAAWRRFAGVL' A
#
# COMPACT_ATOMS: atom_id res chain seq x y z
N MET A 1 -18.37 1.99 10.60
CA MET A 1 -18.21 2.06 9.13
C MET A 1 -17.01 1.20 8.77
N SER A 2 -17.14 0.29 7.80
CA SER A 2 -16.04 -0.60 7.42
C SER A 2 -14.95 0.20 6.72
N SER A 3 -13.71 0.07 7.14
CA SER A 3 -12.59 0.50 6.30
C SER A 3 -12.54 -0.39 5.05
N THR A 4 -12.17 0.19 3.90
CA THR A 4 -12.07 -0.54 2.63
C THR A 4 -10.66 -0.42 2.10
N LEU A 5 -10.00 -1.58 1.91
CA LEU A 5 -8.69 -1.64 1.27
C LEU A 5 -8.85 -1.76 -0.24
N ARG A 6 -8.43 -0.74 -0.96
CA ARG A 6 -8.32 -0.75 -2.43
C ARG A 6 -6.85 -0.88 -2.81
N TRP A 7 -6.45 -2.09 -3.17
CA TRP A 7 -5.09 -2.40 -3.60
C TRP A 7 -4.83 -1.90 -5.02
N PHE A 8 -3.70 -1.25 -5.22
CA PHE A 8 -3.18 -0.90 -6.53
C PHE A 8 -1.73 -1.35 -6.66
N LYS A 9 -1.40 -1.88 -7.84
CA LYS A 9 -0.08 -2.42 -8.15
C LYS A 9 0.87 -1.29 -8.58
N SER A 10 2.13 -1.37 -8.15
CA SER A 10 3.17 -0.45 -8.59
C SER A 10 3.39 -0.55 -10.10
N SER A 11 3.65 0.58 -10.77
CA SER A 11 4.00 0.61 -12.19
C SER A 11 5.34 -0.09 -12.50
N TYR A 12 6.18 -0.28 -11.48
CA TYR A 12 7.45 -1.02 -11.58
C TYR A 12 7.27 -2.54 -11.37
N SER A 13 6.06 -2.99 -11.05
CA SER A 13 5.72 -4.41 -10.94
C SER A 13 5.32 -4.97 -12.30
N ASN A 14 6.16 -5.85 -12.84
CA ASN A 14 5.87 -6.58 -14.08
C ASN A 14 6.17 -8.08 -13.90
N ASP A 15 5.65 -8.88 -14.84
CA ASP A 15 5.79 -10.33 -14.82
C ASP A 15 7.20 -10.80 -15.23
N SER A 16 8.06 -9.89 -15.70
CA SER A 16 9.44 -10.15 -16.12
C SER A 16 10.45 -10.16 -14.97
N GLY A 17 9.98 -10.34 -13.73
CA GLY A 17 10.85 -10.39 -12.54
C GLY A 17 11.09 -9.05 -11.85
N GLY A 18 10.37 -7.98 -12.24
CA GLY A 18 10.41 -6.68 -11.58
C GLY A 18 9.85 -6.69 -10.15
N GLN A 19 10.08 -5.60 -9.42
CA GLN A 19 9.67 -5.46 -8.00
C GLN A 19 8.15 -5.55 -7.85
N CYS A 20 7.65 -6.57 -7.15
CA CYS A 20 6.23 -6.93 -7.05
C CYS A 20 5.58 -6.34 -5.80
N LEU A 21 5.05 -5.12 -5.89
CA LEU A 21 4.45 -4.41 -4.76
C LEU A 21 3.05 -3.94 -5.09
N GLU A 22 2.14 -4.15 -4.13
CA GLU A 22 0.82 -3.52 -4.09
C GLU A 22 0.70 -2.66 -2.83
N VAL A 23 -0.01 -1.55 -2.97
CA VAL A 23 -0.27 -0.60 -1.89
C VAL A 23 -1.78 -0.37 -1.76
N ALA A 24 -2.29 -0.23 -0.54
CA ALA A 24 -3.64 0.22 -0.27
C ALA A 24 -3.65 1.32 0.78
N HIS A 25 -4.45 2.36 0.56
CA HIS A 25 -4.75 3.37 1.57
C HIS A 25 -6.02 2.94 2.30
N GLU A 26 -5.95 2.75 3.61
CA GLU A 26 -7.11 2.45 4.44
C GLU A 26 -7.98 3.70 4.58
N GLN A 27 -8.99 3.81 3.72
CA GLN A 27 -9.86 4.98 3.66
C GLN A 27 -10.89 4.92 4.78
N HIS A 28 -10.89 5.94 5.63
CA HIS A 28 -11.92 6.23 6.60
C HIS A 28 -12.27 7.73 6.51
N PRO A 29 -13.17 8.11 5.59
CA PRO A 29 -13.41 9.51 5.26
C PRO A 29 -13.72 10.36 6.51
N PRO A 30 -13.07 11.53 6.66
CA PRO A 30 -12.24 12.24 5.67
C PRO A 30 -10.74 11.91 5.73
N ARG A 31 -10.33 10.82 6.39
CA ARG A 31 -8.93 10.49 6.70
C ARG A 31 -8.49 9.17 6.07
N VAL A 32 -7.18 8.98 6.08
CA VAL A 32 -6.53 7.69 5.84
C VAL A 32 -5.95 7.26 7.18
N ASP A 33 -6.31 6.07 7.65
CA ASP A 33 -5.86 5.58 8.95
C ASP A 33 -4.45 4.93 8.84
N ALA A 34 -4.23 4.20 7.75
CA ALA A 34 -2.97 3.52 7.47
C ALA A 34 -2.67 3.35 5.97
N VAL A 35 -1.41 3.06 5.67
CA VAL A 35 -0.96 2.59 4.36
C VAL A 35 -0.47 1.16 4.51
N HIS A 36 -1.01 0.28 3.68
CA HIS A 36 -0.68 -1.14 3.64
C HIS A 36 0.15 -1.44 2.41
N ILE A 37 1.21 -2.23 2.58
CA ILE A 37 2.12 -2.66 1.51
C ILE A 37 2.23 -4.18 1.56
N ARG A 38 2.10 -4.85 0.42
CA ARG A 38 2.28 -6.30 0.32
C ARG A 38 3.00 -6.70 -0.96
N ASP A 39 3.48 -7.94 -0.97
CA ASP A 39 3.98 -8.60 -2.17
C ASP A 39 2.81 -8.96 -3.09
N SER A 40 2.83 -8.46 -4.33
CA SER A 40 1.80 -8.79 -5.34
C SER A 40 1.79 -10.28 -5.71
N LYS A 41 2.92 -10.98 -5.57
CA LYS A 41 3.04 -12.41 -5.87
C LYS A 41 2.55 -13.31 -4.74
N ASN A 42 2.42 -12.76 -3.53
CA ASN A 42 1.89 -13.47 -2.39
C ASN A 42 0.82 -12.63 -1.64
N PRO A 43 -0.37 -12.41 -2.24
CA PRO A 43 -1.41 -11.56 -1.65
C PRO A 43 -1.96 -12.04 -0.31
N ALA A 44 -1.81 -13.33 -0.01
CA ALA A 44 -2.21 -13.96 1.25
C ALA A 44 -1.10 -13.92 2.32
N GLY A 45 0.10 -13.45 1.96
CA GLY A 45 1.21 -13.29 2.86
C GLY A 45 1.07 -12.08 3.79
N PRO A 46 2.12 -11.81 4.59
CA PRO A 46 2.14 -10.67 5.50
C PRO A 46 2.00 -9.33 4.76
N THR A 47 1.34 -8.38 5.42
CA THR A 47 1.21 -6.99 4.99
C THR A 47 1.98 -6.10 5.94
N LEU A 48 2.85 -5.22 5.41
CA LEU A 48 3.46 -4.14 6.18
C LEU A 48 2.47 -2.99 6.29
N THR A 49 2.22 -2.52 7.50
CA THR A 49 1.31 -1.39 7.77
C THR A 49 2.10 -0.23 8.36
N VAL A 50 1.97 0.96 7.78
CA VAL A 50 2.63 2.19 8.23
C VAL A 50 1.64 3.34 8.35
N SER A 51 1.99 4.35 9.15
CA SER A 51 1.17 5.55 9.24
C SER A 51 1.26 6.41 7.96
N PRO A 52 0.22 7.19 7.62
CA PRO A 52 0.26 8.09 6.47
C PRO A 52 1.38 9.13 6.54
N ALA A 53 1.78 9.54 7.75
CA ALA A 53 2.89 10.47 7.96
C ALA A 53 4.25 9.83 7.63
N ALA A 54 4.48 8.59 8.07
CA ALA A 54 5.69 7.85 7.73
C ALA A 54 5.78 7.59 6.22
N TRP A 55 4.66 7.23 5.59
CA TRP A 55 4.59 7.02 4.14
C TRP A 55 4.94 8.27 3.34
N ARG A 56 4.37 9.43 3.66
CA ARG A 56 4.68 10.70 2.97
C ARG A 56 6.15 11.11 3.12
N ARG A 57 6.72 10.92 4.32
CA ARG A 57 8.16 11.15 4.56
C ARG A 57 9.02 10.25 3.69
N PHE A 58 8.70 8.97 3.63
CA PHE A 58 9.40 8.00 2.78
C PHE A 58 9.32 8.38 1.30
N ALA A 59 8.15 8.80 0.82
CA ALA A 59 7.94 9.19 -0.57
C ALA A 59 8.49 10.59 -0.93
N GLY A 60 8.99 11.35 0.03
CA GLY A 60 9.52 12.70 -0.22
C GLY A 60 8.46 13.75 -0.59
N VAL A 61 7.20 13.52 -0.23
CA VAL A 61 6.04 14.36 -0.61
C VAL A 61 5.39 15.03 0.60
N LEU A 62 6.21 15.56 1.50
CA LEU A 62 5.73 16.27 2.69
C LEU A 62 4.97 17.55 2.35
#